data_AF-A0A345QPW6-F1
#
_entry.id   AF-A0A345QPW6-F1
#
_cell.length_a   1.000
_cell.length_b   1.000
_cell.length_c   1.000
_cell.angle_alpha   90.00
_cell.angle_beta   90.00
_cell.angle_gamma   90.00
#
_symmetry.space_group_name_H-M   'P 1'
#
loop_
_entity.id
_entity.type
_entity.pdbx_description
1 polymer ?
#
loop_
_entity_poly.entity_id
_entity_poly.type
_entity_poly.pdbx_seq_one_letter_code
_entity_poly.pdbx_strand_id
1 'polypeptide(L)'
;MADAAINGHDHHDERSFFTRWFMSTNHKDIGILYLIVSAFVGFISVTFTIYMRLELMNPGVQYMCMEGARFIADSNSLCTPNGHLWNVLITGHGILMMFFVVIPALFGGFGNYFMPLQIGAPDMAFPRMNNLSFWLYIAGTSLAICSVLMPGGNGQPGSGVGWVLYPPLSVKEAGMSMDFAIFAVHVSGASSILGAINMITTFLNMRAPGMTLFKVPLFSWSIFVTSWLILLSLPVLAGAITMLLMDRNFGFAFFDPAGGGDPVLYQHILWFFGHPEVYIIILPGFGLISHVIATFSRKPIFGYLPMVWAIIAIGVLGFVVWAHHMYTVGMSLDQQAYFMLATMVIAVPTGVKVFSWIATMWGGSIELKTPMLWAFGFLFLFTVGGVTGIVLSQAAVDRYYHDTYYVVAHFHYVMSLGAVFTIFAGIYFYLPKMSGRMYPEWAGKLHFWAMFVGSNLTFFPQHFLGRQGMPRRYIDYPEAFAYWNQWSSIGAFLSFASFLFFFGVIAWTLTRGAKVTATNPWNEYADTLEWTLPCPPPEHTFEILPKQEEWDKPHH
;
A
#
# COMPACT_ATOMS: atom_id res chain seq x y z
N MET A 1 -25.47 -32.72 -6.38
CA MET A 1 -25.57 -31.32 -6.85
C MET A 1 -26.43 -31.27 -8.11
N ALA A 2 -27.70 -31.67 -8.02
CA ALA A 2 -28.61 -31.77 -9.18
C ALA A 2 -29.94 -31.01 -9.01
N ASP A 3 -30.13 -30.29 -7.89
CA ASP A 3 -31.39 -29.57 -7.59
C ASP A 3 -31.30 -28.04 -7.74
N ALA A 4 -30.22 -27.50 -8.30
CA ALA A 4 -30.09 -26.05 -8.49
C ALA A 4 -30.52 -25.56 -9.90
N ALA A 5 -31.09 -26.45 -10.73
CA ALA A 5 -31.32 -26.17 -12.16
C ALA A 5 -32.63 -25.41 -12.48
N ILE A 6 -33.38 -24.96 -11.48
CA ILE A 6 -34.65 -24.27 -11.70
C ILE A 6 -34.79 -23.23 -10.59
N ASN A 7 -34.50 -21.96 -10.87
CA ASN A 7 -35.22 -20.77 -10.35
C ASN A 7 -34.51 -19.47 -10.79
N GLY A 8 -35.31 -18.55 -11.33
CA GLY A 8 -34.85 -17.32 -11.99
C GLY A 8 -34.32 -16.23 -11.06
N HIS A 9 -33.87 -15.14 -11.68
CA HIS A 9 -33.11 -13.99 -11.18
C HIS A 9 -33.71 -13.15 -10.02
N ASP A 10 -34.68 -13.65 -9.25
CA ASP A 10 -35.36 -12.93 -8.15
C ASP A 10 -35.24 -13.65 -6.80
N HIS A 11 -34.04 -14.10 -6.42
CA HIS A 11 -33.80 -14.48 -5.03
C HIS A 11 -33.46 -13.24 -4.20
N HIS A 12 -34.44 -12.76 -3.42
CA HIS A 12 -34.16 -11.92 -2.27
C HIS A 12 -33.20 -12.69 -1.35
N ASP A 13 -32.02 -12.12 -1.11
CA ASP A 13 -31.03 -12.68 -0.20
C ASP A 13 -31.60 -12.69 1.23
N GLU A 14 -32.07 -13.86 1.69
CA GLU A 14 -32.66 -14.06 3.03
C GLU A 14 -31.61 -14.13 4.14
N ARG A 15 -30.30 -14.09 3.80
CA ARG A 15 -29.23 -14.12 4.81
C ARG A 15 -29.27 -12.84 5.65
N SER A 16 -29.01 -13.01 6.96
CA SER A 16 -28.79 -11.86 7.83
C SER A 16 -27.58 -11.04 7.36
N PHE A 17 -27.56 -9.72 7.66
CA PHE A 17 -26.42 -8.85 7.36
C PHE A 17 -25.09 -9.45 7.85
N PHE A 18 -25.11 -10.05 9.05
CA PHE A 18 -23.93 -10.67 9.62
C PHE A 18 -23.47 -11.88 8.81
N THR A 19 -24.40 -12.77 8.46
CA THR A 19 -24.09 -13.96 7.65
C THR A 19 -23.59 -13.57 6.26
N ARG A 20 -24.21 -12.57 5.63
CA ARG A 20 -23.86 -12.12 4.28
C ARG A 20 -22.47 -11.51 4.19
N TRP A 21 -22.05 -10.70 5.17
CA TRP A 21 -20.78 -9.99 5.09
C TRP A 21 -19.66 -10.71 5.85
N PHE A 22 -19.87 -10.97 7.13
CA PHE A 22 -18.82 -11.46 8.03
C PHE A 22 -18.52 -12.96 7.90
N MET A 23 -19.46 -13.72 7.36
CA MET A 23 -19.30 -15.15 7.08
C MET A 23 -19.25 -15.43 5.56
N SER A 24 -19.14 -14.40 4.72
CA SER A 24 -19.05 -14.58 3.27
C SER A 24 -17.78 -15.30 2.89
N THR A 25 -17.89 -16.19 1.91
CA THR A 25 -16.73 -16.73 1.22
C THR A 25 -16.57 -16.14 -0.17
N ASN A 26 -17.46 -15.24 -0.59
CA ASN A 26 -17.43 -14.64 -1.92
C ASN A 26 -16.26 -13.65 -2.02
N HIS A 27 -15.41 -13.83 -3.05
CA HIS A 27 -14.25 -12.97 -3.27
C HIS A 27 -14.60 -11.47 -3.45
N LYS A 28 -15.81 -11.14 -3.94
CA LYS A 28 -16.28 -9.75 -4.09
C LYS A 28 -16.60 -9.11 -2.75
N ASP A 29 -17.31 -9.82 -1.87
CA ASP A 29 -17.64 -9.31 -0.53
C ASP A 29 -16.37 -9.13 0.30
N ILE A 30 -15.48 -10.13 0.30
CA ILE A 30 -14.19 -10.07 0.98
C ILE A 30 -13.35 -8.90 0.46
N GLY A 31 -13.30 -8.71 -0.87
CA GLY A 31 -12.60 -7.57 -1.47
C GLY A 31 -13.16 -6.21 -1.00
N ILE A 32 -14.48 -6.06 -0.92
CA ILE A 32 -15.11 -4.85 -0.38
C ILE A 32 -14.75 -4.65 1.11
N LEU A 33 -14.80 -5.70 1.92
CA LEU A 33 -14.47 -5.64 3.34
C LEU A 33 -13.02 -5.20 3.57
N TYR A 34 -12.07 -5.74 2.79
CA TYR A 34 -10.69 -5.28 2.80
C TYR A 34 -10.57 -3.79 2.49
N LEU A 35 -11.26 -3.29 1.46
CA LEU A 35 -11.22 -1.86 1.10
C LEU A 35 -11.80 -0.96 2.21
N ILE A 36 -12.92 -1.36 2.82
CA ILE A 36 -13.56 -0.59 3.90
C ILE A 36 -12.66 -0.51 5.14
N VAL A 37 -12.13 -1.64 5.58
CA VAL A 37 -11.26 -1.67 6.77
C VAL A 37 -9.95 -0.94 6.49
N SER A 38 -9.37 -1.10 5.30
CA SER A 38 -8.16 -0.34 4.90
C SER A 38 -8.41 1.16 4.89
N ALA A 39 -9.59 1.62 4.45
CA ALA A 39 -9.95 3.03 4.48
C ALA A 39 -10.08 3.55 5.92
N PHE A 40 -10.70 2.76 6.82
CA PHE A 40 -10.80 3.10 8.24
C PHE A 40 -9.43 3.17 8.94
N VAL A 41 -8.58 2.16 8.75
CA VAL A 41 -7.22 2.15 9.31
C VAL A 41 -6.37 3.25 8.69
N GLY A 42 -6.55 3.52 7.39
CA GLY A 42 -5.93 4.64 6.69
C GLY A 42 -6.30 5.98 7.31
N PHE A 43 -7.57 6.17 7.69
CA PHE A 43 -8.01 7.35 8.44
C PHE A 43 -7.30 7.51 9.79
N ILE A 44 -7.17 6.43 10.57
CA ILE A 44 -6.43 6.46 11.83
C ILE A 44 -4.97 6.86 11.58
N SER A 45 -4.31 6.19 10.64
CA SER A 45 -2.89 6.41 10.37
C SER A 45 -2.60 7.80 9.78
N VAL A 46 -3.46 8.34 8.93
CA VAL A 46 -3.36 9.73 8.44
C VAL A 46 -3.64 10.74 9.57
N THR A 47 -4.52 10.43 10.51
CA THR A 47 -4.73 11.30 11.68
C THR A 47 -3.45 11.42 12.52
N PHE A 48 -2.67 10.35 12.65
CA PHE A 48 -1.34 10.42 13.28
C PHE A 48 -0.40 11.36 12.54
N THR A 49 -0.36 11.33 11.20
CA THR A 49 0.52 12.23 10.43
C THR A 49 0.13 13.70 10.60
N ILE A 50 -1.16 14.00 10.77
CA ILE A 50 -1.62 15.37 11.01
C ILE A 50 -1.14 15.86 12.37
N TYR A 51 -1.22 15.03 13.39
CA TYR A 51 -0.69 15.39 14.71
C TYR A 51 0.85 15.50 14.70
N MET A 52 1.54 14.64 13.96
CA MET A 52 2.99 14.77 13.73
C MET A 52 3.36 16.07 13.00
N ARG A 53 2.59 16.48 11.99
CA ARG A 53 2.84 17.71 11.24
C ARG A 53 2.42 18.97 11.99
N LEU A 54 1.45 18.88 12.91
CA LEU A 54 1.13 19.94 13.86
C LEU A 54 2.33 20.24 14.75
N GLU A 55 2.93 19.21 15.34
CA GLU A 55 4.16 19.34 16.14
C GLU A 55 5.31 19.91 15.29
N LEU A 56 5.54 19.35 14.11
CA LEU A 56 6.64 19.80 13.25
C LEU A 56 6.34 21.08 12.45
N MET A 57 5.29 21.83 12.76
CA MET A 57 4.99 23.06 12.02
C MET A 57 5.92 24.20 12.43
N ASN A 58 6.23 24.30 13.72
CA ASN A 58 7.09 25.34 14.29
C ASN A 58 8.15 24.69 15.19
N PRO A 59 9.37 25.25 15.27
CA PRO A 59 10.41 24.75 16.15
C PRO A 59 10.06 24.93 17.64
N GLY A 60 10.64 24.08 18.48
CA GLY A 60 10.23 23.86 19.87
C GLY A 60 9.08 22.85 19.95
N VAL A 61 8.91 22.20 21.10
CA VAL A 61 7.77 21.29 21.31
C VAL A 61 6.59 22.05 21.90
N GLN A 62 5.40 21.93 21.29
CA GLN A 62 4.19 22.64 21.72
C GLN A 62 2.95 21.76 21.94
N TYR A 63 2.89 20.55 21.37
CA TYR A 63 1.69 19.69 21.48
C TYR A 63 1.95 18.40 22.25
N MET A 64 3.09 17.76 22.02
CA MET A 64 3.50 16.49 22.63
C MET A 64 4.24 16.73 23.94
N CYS A 65 3.49 17.18 24.95
CA CYS A 65 4.01 17.51 26.27
C CYS A 65 3.89 16.34 27.27
N MET A 66 4.80 16.24 28.24
CA MET A 66 4.70 15.27 29.35
C MET A 66 3.51 15.55 30.27
N GLU A 67 3.11 16.82 30.36
CA GLU A 67 1.94 17.29 31.09
C GLU A 67 0.61 16.89 30.43
N GLY A 68 0.67 16.33 29.22
CA GLY A 68 -0.47 15.86 28.43
C GLY A 68 -0.39 16.33 26.99
N ALA A 69 -0.77 15.44 26.06
CA ALA A 69 -0.93 15.78 24.65
C ALA A 69 -2.01 16.87 24.46
N ARG A 70 -1.73 17.88 23.63
CA ARG A 70 -2.62 19.03 23.41
C ARG A 70 -3.02 19.15 21.94
N PHE A 71 -4.21 19.70 21.68
CA PHE A 71 -4.64 20.01 20.31
C PHE A 71 -4.51 21.50 19.96
N ILE A 72 -4.24 22.35 20.95
CA ILE A 72 -4.08 23.79 20.80
C ILE A 72 -2.77 24.17 21.50
N ALA A 73 -1.89 24.85 20.76
CA ALA A 73 -0.65 25.36 21.33
C ALA A 73 -0.96 26.48 22.34
N ASP A 74 -0.29 26.44 23.49
CA ASP A 74 -0.39 27.45 24.53
C ASP A 74 1.02 27.79 25.02
N SER A 75 1.50 28.97 24.64
CA SER A 75 2.84 29.46 25.01
C SER A 75 2.98 29.79 26.49
N ASN A 76 1.86 29.93 27.22
CA ASN A 76 1.88 30.30 28.64
C ASN A 76 1.96 29.09 29.58
N SER A 77 1.69 27.89 29.08
CA SER A 77 1.78 26.65 29.86
C SER A 77 3.06 25.90 29.57
N LEU A 78 3.63 25.29 30.61
CA LEU A 78 4.81 24.44 30.50
C LEU A 78 4.51 23.28 29.55
N CYS A 79 5.36 23.06 28.56
CA CYS A 79 5.34 21.89 27.70
C CYS A 79 6.71 21.21 27.75
N THR A 80 6.84 20.19 28.60
CA THR A 80 8.07 19.41 28.65
C THR A 80 8.07 18.41 27.49
N PRO A 81 9.10 18.39 26.61
CA PRO A 81 9.12 17.51 25.43
C PRO A 81 8.89 16.03 25.74
N ASN A 82 7.83 15.43 25.19
CA ASN A 82 7.57 14.00 25.29
C ASN A 82 8.00 13.26 24.01
N GLY A 83 9.30 13.00 23.91
CA GLY A 83 9.87 12.26 22.77
C GLY A 83 9.31 10.84 22.60
N HIS A 84 8.82 10.21 23.67
CA HIS A 84 8.19 8.89 23.59
C HIS A 84 6.92 8.93 22.76
N LEU A 85 6.03 9.90 23.00
CA LEU A 85 4.78 10.06 22.25
C LEU A 85 5.05 10.27 20.75
N TRP A 86 6.04 11.09 20.39
CA TRP A 86 6.47 11.26 19.01
C TRP A 86 6.87 9.92 18.38
N ASN A 87 7.76 9.19 19.06
CA ASN A 87 8.27 7.91 18.60
C ASN A 87 7.15 6.87 18.45
N VAL A 88 6.17 6.84 19.36
CA VAL A 88 5.01 5.94 19.28
C VAL A 88 4.16 6.27 18.05
N LEU A 89 3.88 7.55 17.79
CA LEU A 89 3.04 7.96 16.66
C LEU A 89 3.68 7.66 15.31
N ILE A 90 4.97 7.95 15.13
CA ILE A 90 5.66 7.60 13.88
C ILE A 90 5.76 6.08 13.68
N THR A 91 5.87 5.32 14.78
CA THR A 91 5.93 3.85 14.75
C THR A 91 4.58 3.27 14.37
N GLY A 92 3.51 3.71 15.04
CA GLY A 92 2.13 3.33 14.74
C GLY A 92 1.73 3.72 13.32
N HIS A 93 2.04 4.94 12.88
CA HIS A 93 1.78 5.38 11.51
C HIS A 93 2.42 4.44 10.48
N GLY A 94 3.72 4.17 10.63
CA GLY A 94 4.46 3.31 9.72
C GLY A 94 3.93 1.86 9.70
N ILE A 95 3.71 1.26 10.87
CA ILE A 95 3.17 -0.11 10.97
C ILE A 95 1.78 -0.19 10.33
N LEU A 96 0.89 0.75 10.65
CA LEU A 96 -0.46 0.78 10.09
C LEU A 96 -0.43 0.92 8.56
N MET A 97 0.38 1.84 8.01
CA MET A 97 0.44 2.03 6.56
C MET A 97 0.98 0.81 5.82
N MET A 98 2.10 0.26 6.30
CA MET A 98 2.83 -0.81 5.60
C MET A 98 2.04 -2.12 5.63
N PHE A 99 1.53 -2.51 6.80
CA PHE A 99 0.91 -3.83 6.96
C PHE A 99 -0.61 -3.81 6.87
N PHE A 100 -1.26 -2.69 7.25
CA PHE A 100 -2.69 -2.69 7.54
C PHE A 100 -3.54 -1.75 6.66
N VAL A 101 -2.93 -1.03 5.72
CA VAL A 101 -3.65 -0.11 4.80
C VAL A 101 -3.39 -0.48 3.35
N VAL A 102 -2.16 -0.33 2.88
CA VAL A 102 -1.90 -0.29 1.43
C VAL A 102 -1.98 -1.67 0.79
N ILE A 103 -1.32 -2.67 1.37
CA ILE A 103 -1.38 -4.06 0.88
C ILE A 103 -2.79 -4.63 1.03
N PRO A 104 -3.48 -4.49 2.19
CA PRO A 104 -4.87 -4.91 2.31
C PRO A 104 -5.79 -4.24 1.28
N ALA A 105 -5.62 -2.96 0.94
CA ALA A 105 -6.44 -2.30 -0.08
C ALA A 105 -6.15 -2.82 -1.50
N LEU A 106 -4.87 -2.89 -1.89
CA LEU A 106 -4.46 -3.24 -3.25
C LEU A 106 -4.55 -4.73 -3.54
N PHE A 107 -3.97 -5.55 -2.66
CA PHE A 107 -3.94 -7.01 -2.81
C PHE A 107 -5.19 -7.66 -2.24
N GLY A 108 -5.52 -7.33 -0.98
CA GLY A 108 -6.70 -7.88 -0.30
C GLY A 108 -8.02 -7.35 -0.86
N GLY A 109 -8.08 -6.09 -1.30
CA GLY A 109 -9.27 -5.43 -1.80
C GLY A 109 -9.46 -5.64 -3.30
N PHE A 110 -8.71 -4.87 -4.09
CA PHE A 110 -8.80 -4.95 -5.56
C PHE A 110 -8.39 -6.32 -6.10
N GLY A 111 -7.35 -6.95 -5.54
CA GLY A 111 -6.92 -8.29 -5.96
C GLY A 111 -8.02 -9.33 -5.81
N ASN A 112 -8.65 -9.43 -4.63
CA ASN A 112 -9.77 -10.36 -4.40
C ASN A 112 -10.97 -10.04 -5.29
N TYR A 113 -11.30 -8.76 -5.45
CA TYR A 113 -12.48 -8.41 -6.24
C TYR A 113 -12.26 -8.70 -7.73
N PHE A 114 -11.16 -8.23 -8.32
CA PHE A 114 -11.00 -8.14 -9.77
C PHE A 114 -10.17 -9.25 -10.40
N MET A 115 -9.19 -9.84 -9.72
CA MET A 115 -8.37 -10.89 -10.35
C MET A 115 -9.22 -12.08 -10.80
N PRO A 116 -10.13 -12.65 -9.98
CA PRO A 116 -11.01 -13.74 -10.41
C PRO A 116 -11.90 -13.35 -11.58
N LEU A 117 -12.47 -12.13 -11.55
CA LEU A 117 -13.32 -11.63 -12.65
C LEU A 117 -12.54 -11.52 -13.96
N GLN A 118 -11.34 -10.97 -13.91
CA GLN A 118 -10.49 -10.73 -15.07
C GLN A 118 -9.94 -12.01 -15.71
N ILE A 119 -9.82 -13.09 -14.94
CA ILE A 119 -9.45 -14.41 -15.50
C ILE A 119 -10.67 -15.26 -15.87
N GLY A 120 -11.89 -14.75 -15.68
CA GLY A 120 -13.14 -15.47 -15.97
C GLY A 120 -13.43 -16.62 -15.00
N ALA A 121 -12.91 -16.55 -13.78
CA ALA A 121 -13.17 -17.52 -12.73
C ALA A 121 -14.49 -17.18 -11.98
N PRO A 122 -15.35 -18.16 -11.70
CA PRO A 122 -16.60 -17.93 -10.97
C PRO A 122 -16.39 -17.61 -9.48
N ASP A 123 -15.30 -18.11 -8.89
CA ASP A 123 -14.82 -17.79 -7.54
C ASP A 123 -13.31 -18.15 -7.44
N MET A 124 -12.73 -18.05 -6.25
CA MET A 124 -11.34 -18.44 -5.96
C MET A 124 -11.19 -19.92 -5.58
N ALA A 125 -9.95 -20.42 -5.62
CA ALA A 125 -9.62 -21.81 -5.32
C ALA A 125 -9.94 -22.24 -3.89
N PHE A 126 -9.72 -21.34 -2.91
CA PHE A 126 -9.95 -21.60 -1.49
C PHE A 126 -10.82 -20.50 -0.84
N PRO A 127 -12.14 -20.45 -1.12
CA PRO A 127 -13.02 -19.36 -0.63
C PRO A 127 -13.05 -19.23 0.91
N ARG A 128 -13.02 -20.36 1.64
CA ARG A 128 -12.99 -20.36 3.11
C ARG A 128 -11.66 -19.88 3.69
N MET A 129 -10.55 -20.23 3.04
CA MET A 129 -9.22 -19.72 3.40
C MET A 129 -9.15 -18.21 3.17
N ASN A 130 -9.82 -17.72 2.11
CA ASN A 130 -9.92 -16.30 1.84
C ASN A 130 -10.63 -15.55 2.97
N ASN A 131 -11.76 -16.07 3.46
CA ASN A 131 -12.45 -15.50 4.62
C ASN A 131 -11.55 -15.49 5.87
N LEU A 132 -10.84 -16.59 6.15
CA LEU A 132 -9.88 -16.63 7.26
C LEU A 132 -8.77 -15.58 7.12
N SER A 133 -8.25 -15.36 5.90
CA SER A 133 -7.24 -14.31 5.67
C SER A 133 -7.74 -12.94 6.12
N PHE A 134 -8.98 -12.58 5.74
CA PHE A 134 -9.58 -11.32 6.15
C PHE A 134 -9.70 -11.20 7.68
N TRP A 135 -10.13 -12.25 8.37
CA TRP A 135 -10.24 -12.23 9.83
C TRP A 135 -8.89 -12.14 10.54
N LEU A 136 -7.85 -12.77 10.00
CA LEU A 136 -6.49 -12.58 10.50
C LEU A 136 -6.03 -11.13 10.31
N TYR A 137 -6.33 -10.51 9.17
CA TYR A 137 -6.07 -9.08 8.97
C TYR A 137 -6.77 -8.20 10.03
N ILE A 138 -8.03 -8.47 10.37
CA ILE A 138 -8.76 -7.76 11.44
C ILE A 138 -8.11 -7.97 12.80
N ALA A 139 -7.75 -9.21 13.13
CA ALA A 139 -7.08 -9.53 14.39
C ALA A 139 -5.72 -8.84 14.51
N GLY A 140 -4.90 -8.87 13.45
CA GLY A 140 -3.62 -8.17 13.39
C GLY A 140 -3.78 -6.66 13.52
N THR A 141 -4.76 -6.07 12.82
CA THR A 141 -5.07 -4.63 12.92
C THR A 141 -5.45 -4.25 14.35
N SER A 142 -6.29 -5.07 15.00
CA SER A 142 -6.71 -4.84 16.38
C SER A 142 -5.53 -4.88 17.34
N LEU A 143 -4.61 -5.84 17.17
CA LEU A 143 -3.37 -5.92 17.95
C LEU A 143 -2.46 -4.71 17.72
N ALA A 144 -2.35 -4.21 16.48
CA ALA A 144 -1.54 -3.03 16.17
C ALA A 144 -2.12 -1.75 16.77
N ILE A 145 -3.45 -1.60 16.82
CA ILE A 145 -4.09 -0.46 17.50
C ILE A 145 -3.92 -0.59 19.01
N CYS A 146 -4.11 -1.79 19.56
CA CYS A 146 -3.89 -2.06 20.98
C CYS A 146 -2.44 -1.76 21.40
N SER A 147 -1.43 -2.08 20.58
CA SER A 147 -0.03 -1.85 20.94
C SER A 147 0.24 -0.40 21.31
N VAL A 148 -0.31 0.56 20.55
CA VAL A 148 -0.18 2.01 20.81
C VAL A 148 -0.73 2.42 22.19
N LEU A 149 -1.65 1.64 22.77
CA LEU A 149 -2.32 1.91 24.04
C LEU A 149 -1.81 1.04 25.20
N MET A 150 -1.07 -0.03 24.92
CA MET A 150 -0.55 -0.94 25.94
C MET A 150 0.68 -0.36 26.64
N PRO A 151 0.98 -0.74 27.90
CA PRO A 151 2.21 -0.34 28.59
C PRO A 151 3.46 -0.66 27.75
N GLY A 152 4.31 0.35 27.54
CA GLY A 152 5.47 0.29 26.68
C GLY A 152 6.69 0.99 27.28
N GLY A 153 7.53 1.58 26.42
CA GLY A 153 8.77 2.24 26.80
C GLY A 153 8.56 3.45 27.72
N ASN A 154 9.60 3.80 28.48
CA ASN A 154 9.64 5.00 29.32
C ASN A 154 8.48 5.13 30.35
N GLY A 155 7.87 4.01 30.75
CA GLY A 155 6.72 3.99 31.65
C GLY A 155 5.43 4.56 31.05
N GLN A 156 5.38 4.71 29.72
CA GLN A 156 4.26 5.27 28.96
C GLN A 156 3.65 4.22 28.02
N PRO A 157 2.43 4.43 27.50
CA PRO A 157 1.86 3.55 26.49
C PRO A 157 2.62 3.55 25.16
N GLY A 158 2.55 2.46 24.41
CA GLY A 158 3.06 2.35 23.04
C GLY A 158 4.57 2.06 22.94
N SER A 159 4.99 1.64 21.75
CA SER A 159 6.39 1.33 21.43
C SER A 159 7.01 2.39 20.54
N GLY A 160 8.06 3.03 21.05
CA GLY A 160 8.75 4.15 20.39
C GLY A 160 9.98 3.73 19.58
N VAL A 161 9.87 2.70 18.73
CA VAL A 161 11.04 2.00 18.16
C VAL A 161 11.23 2.15 16.64
N GLY A 162 10.27 2.79 15.96
CA GLY A 162 10.18 2.87 14.50
C GLY A 162 9.63 1.60 13.86
N TRP A 163 8.95 1.72 12.70
CA TRP A 163 8.21 0.60 12.08
C TRP A 163 9.04 -0.62 11.69
N VAL A 164 10.37 -0.46 11.55
CA VAL A 164 11.32 -1.54 11.24
C VAL A 164 11.88 -2.25 12.48
N LEU A 165 11.51 -1.83 13.69
CA LEU A 165 11.72 -2.61 14.93
C LEU A 165 13.18 -2.99 15.25
N TYR A 166 14.14 -2.10 15.00
CA TYR A 166 15.57 -2.44 15.14
C TYR A 166 15.97 -2.80 16.58
N PRO A 167 16.65 -3.93 16.80
CA PRO A 167 17.40 -4.18 18.03
C PRO A 167 18.69 -3.31 18.04
N PRO A 168 19.24 -3.00 19.22
CA PRO A 168 18.80 -3.46 20.54
C PRO A 168 17.61 -2.67 21.11
N LEU A 169 17.17 -1.59 20.46
CA LEU A 169 16.10 -0.72 20.98
C LEU A 169 14.78 -1.48 21.16
N SER A 170 14.34 -2.23 20.15
CA SER A 170 13.10 -3.02 20.22
C SER A 170 13.14 -4.13 21.27
N VAL A 171 14.30 -4.73 21.51
CA VAL A 171 14.47 -5.76 22.55
C VAL A 171 14.41 -5.14 23.94
N LYS A 172 14.99 -3.96 24.13
CA LYS A 172 15.05 -3.27 25.43
C LYS A 172 13.81 -2.42 25.74
N GLU A 173 12.94 -2.19 24.77
CA GLU A 173 11.67 -1.48 24.98
C GLU A 173 10.85 -2.18 26.06
N ALA A 174 10.60 -1.49 27.18
CA ALA A 174 9.87 -2.05 28.31
C ALA A 174 8.39 -2.32 27.99
N GLY A 175 7.74 -3.11 28.84
CA GLY A 175 6.31 -3.41 28.74
C GLY A 175 5.96 -4.35 27.59
N MET A 176 4.64 -4.57 27.42
CA MET A 176 4.09 -5.55 26.48
C MET A 176 3.64 -4.96 25.14
N SER A 177 3.66 -3.63 24.98
CA SER A 177 3.31 -2.96 23.72
C SER A 177 4.08 -3.53 22.53
N MET A 178 5.37 -3.77 22.69
CA MET A 178 6.22 -4.29 21.63
C MET A 178 5.82 -5.71 21.23
N ASP A 179 5.42 -6.54 22.19
CA ASP A 179 4.97 -7.91 21.92
C ASP A 179 3.62 -7.91 21.19
N PHE A 180 2.71 -6.99 21.53
CA PHE A 180 1.48 -6.76 20.76
C PHE A 180 1.77 -6.34 19.32
N ALA A 181 2.75 -5.44 19.11
CA ALA A 181 3.17 -5.04 17.76
C ALA A 181 3.77 -6.22 16.98
N ILE A 182 4.61 -7.05 17.62
CA ILE A 182 5.16 -8.27 17.02
C ILE A 182 4.04 -9.24 16.63
N PHE A 183 3.08 -9.51 17.51
CA PHE A 183 1.96 -10.40 17.19
C PHE A 183 1.05 -9.81 16.10
N ALA A 184 0.84 -8.50 16.08
CA ALA A 184 0.09 -7.83 15.03
C ALA A 184 0.70 -8.13 13.64
N VAL A 185 2.02 -7.98 13.51
CA VAL A 185 2.74 -8.24 12.26
C VAL A 185 2.73 -9.74 11.90
N HIS A 186 2.86 -10.65 12.87
CA HIS A 186 2.73 -12.09 12.61
C HIS A 186 1.37 -12.46 12.02
N VAL A 187 0.30 -12.00 12.66
CA VAL A 187 -1.07 -12.33 12.24
C VAL A 187 -1.38 -11.67 10.89
N SER A 188 -0.88 -10.46 10.63
CA SER A 188 -0.94 -9.83 9.31
C SER A 188 -0.18 -10.64 8.24
N GLY A 189 1.02 -11.13 8.57
CA GLY A 189 1.80 -11.97 7.66
C GLY A 189 1.09 -13.28 7.32
N ALA A 190 0.44 -13.91 8.30
CA ALA A 190 -0.38 -15.10 8.08
C ALA A 190 -1.57 -14.82 7.13
N SER A 191 -2.26 -13.69 7.30
CA SER A 191 -3.29 -13.23 6.36
C SER A 191 -2.76 -13.16 4.93
N SER A 192 -1.64 -12.45 4.73
CA SER A 192 -1.03 -12.25 3.40
C SER A 192 -0.59 -13.57 2.76
N ILE A 193 0.01 -14.49 3.52
CA ILE A 193 0.46 -15.80 3.01
C ILE A 193 -0.74 -16.64 2.54
N LEU A 194 -1.83 -16.69 3.32
CA LEU A 194 -3.04 -17.41 2.92
C LEU A 194 -3.67 -16.80 1.65
N GLY A 195 -3.73 -15.46 1.58
CA GLY A 195 -4.17 -14.75 0.39
C GLY A 195 -3.31 -15.07 -0.85
N ALA A 196 -1.98 -15.07 -0.70
CA ALA A 196 -1.03 -15.38 -1.76
C ALA A 196 -1.19 -16.79 -2.32
N ILE A 197 -1.30 -17.81 -1.46
CA ILE A 197 -1.53 -19.20 -1.88
C ILE A 197 -2.83 -19.32 -2.69
N ASN A 198 -3.89 -18.67 -2.21
CA ASN A 198 -5.19 -18.67 -2.87
C ASN A 198 -5.14 -17.98 -4.24
N MET A 199 -4.49 -16.81 -4.34
CA MET A 199 -4.30 -16.09 -5.61
C MET A 199 -3.50 -16.90 -6.62
N ILE A 200 -2.38 -17.52 -6.22
CA ILE A 200 -1.54 -18.34 -7.10
C ILE A 200 -2.33 -19.51 -7.66
N THR A 201 -3.05 -20.22 -6.80
CA THR A 201 -3.80 -21.43 -7.21
C THR A 201 -4.97 -21.06 -8.12
N THR A 202 -5.69 -19.99 -7.80
CA THR A 202 -6.78 -19.45 -8.63
C THR A 202 -6.25 -19.03 -10.00
N PHE A 203 -5.18 -18.24 -10.04
CA PHE A 203 -4.57 -17.76 -11.29
C PHE A 203 -4.07 -18.90 -12.19
N LEU A 204 -3.45 -19.94 -11.63
CA LEU A 204 -2.87 -21.03 -12.41
C LEU A 204 -3.92 -22.01 -12.92
N ASN A 205 -4.95 -22.32 -12.10
CA ASN A 205 -5.83 -23.47 -12.33
C ASN A 205 -7.26 -23.12 -12.75
N MET A 206 -7.71 -21.86 -12.58
CA MET A 206 -9.12 -21.48 -12.74
C MET A 206 -9.38 -20.44 -13.83
N ARG A 207 -8.41 -20.21 -14.72
CA ARG A 207 -8.63 -19.29 -15.87
C ARG A 207 -9.66 -19.86 -16.84
N ALA A 208 -10.41 -18.98 -17.49
CA ALA A 208 -11.35 -19.38 -18.52
C ALA A 208 -10.66 -20.12 -19.69
N PRO A 209 -11.36 -21.06 -20.35
CA PRO A 209 -10.81 -21.79 -21.49
C PRO A 209 -10.26 -20.85 -22.58
N GLY A 210 -9.07 -21.17 -23.10
CA GLY A 210 -8.39 -20.36 -24.12
C GLY A 210 -7.48 -19.25 -23.57
N MET A 211 -7.62 -18.86 -22.30
CA MET A 211 -6.80 -17.82 -21.68
C MET A 211 -5.41 -18.35 -21.29
N THR A 212 -4.50 -18.33 -22.26
CA THR A 212 -3.07 -18.63 -22.03
C THR A 212 -2.42 -17.56 -21.15
N LEU A 213 -1.29 -17.88 -20.52
CA LEU A 213 -0.61 -16.98 -19.57
C LEU A 213 -0.36 -15.59 -20.19
N PHE A 214 0.13 -15.54 -21.43
CA PHE A 214 0.40 -14.28 -22.12
C PHE A 214 -0.83 -13.60 -22.74
N LYS A 215 -2.04 -13.98 -22.34
CA LYS A 215 -3.28 -13.23 -22.64
C LYS A 215 -3.99 -12.67 -21.41
N VAL A 216 -3.47 -12.95 -20.21
CA VAL A 216 -4.08 -12.50 -18.96
C VAL A 216 -3.92 -10.99 -18.77
N PRO A 217 -4.93 -10.25 -18.27
CA PRO A 217 -4.80 -8.81 -18.03
C PRO A 217 -3.64 -8.44 -17.09
N LEU A 218 -3.07 -7.25 -17.27
CA LEU A 218 -1.87 -6.81 -16.55
C LEU A 218 -2.10 -6.68 -15.03
N PHE A 219 -3.31 -6.31 -14.60
CA PHE A 219 -3.64 -6.29 -13.18
C PHE A 219 -3.55 -7.70 -12.57
N SER A 220 -4.16 -8.70 -13.18
CA SER A 220 -4.05 -10.09 -12.74
C SER A 220 -2.60 -10.60 -12.74
N TRP A 221 -1.78 -10.26 -13.74
CA TRP A 221 -0.33 -10.56 -13.72
C TRP A 221 0.39 -9.90 -12.54
N SER A 222 0.06 -8.64 -12.25
CA SER A 222 0.67 -7.93 -11.14
C SER A 222 0.32 -8.54 -9.78
N ILE A 223 -0.93 -8.98 -9.60
CA ILE A 223 -1.39 -9.72 -8.40
C ILE A 223 -0.68 -11.08 -8.31
N PHE A 224 -0.52 -11.78 -9.43
CA PHE A 224 0.18 -13.07 -9.47
C PHE A 224 1.64 -12.96 -9.02
N VAL A 225 2.40 -12.00 -9.56
CA VAL A 225 3.80 -11.78 -9.14
C VAL A 225 3.88 -11.29 -7.70
N THR A 226 2.97 -10.40 -7.28
CA THR A 226 2.85 -9.95 -5.88
C THR A 226 2.66 -11.14 -4.93
N SER A 227 1.84 -12.13 -5.32
CA SER A 227 1.60 -13.32 -4.50
C SER A 227 2.88 -14.15 -4.28
N TRP A 228 3.73 -14.29 -5.31
CA TRP A 228 5.01 -14.98 -5.17
C TRP A 228 6.00 -14.22 -4.29
N LEU A 229 6.05 -12.89 -4.41
CA LEU A 229 6.84 -12.06 -3.51
C LEU A 229 6.40 -12.27 -2.05
N ILE A 230 5.09 -12.26 -1.80
CA ILE A 230 4.55 -12.47 -0.46
C ILE A 230 4.98 -13.83 0.10
N LEU A 231 4.81 -14.90 -0.69
CA LEU A 231 5.10 -16.27 -0.25
C LEU A 231 6.57 -16.47 0.12
N LEU A 232 7.49 -15.78 -0.55
CA LEU A 232 8.94 -15.90 -0.31
C LEU A 232 9.44 -14.95 0.79
N SER A 233 8.88 -13.74 0.91
CA SER A 233 9.40 -12.71 1.80
C SER A 233 8.79 -12.73 3.22
N LEU A 234 7.48 -13.00 3.37
CA LEU A 234 6.81 -12.93 4.67
C LEU A 234 7.28 -13.99 5.68
N PRO A 235 7.62 -15.23 5.28
CA PRO A 235 8.22 -16.19 6.21
C PRO A 235 9.55 -15.70 6.80
N VAL A 236 10.34 -14.93 6.03
CA VAL A 236 11.59 -14.33 6.51
C VAL A 236 11.32 -13.26 7.56
N LEU A 237 10.32 -12.41 7.34
CA LEU A 237 9.87 -11.46 8.37
C LEU A 237 9.46 -12.19 9.64
N ALA A 238 8.60 -13.21 9.54
CA ALA A 238 8.14 -13.99 10.67
C ALA A 238 9.31 -14.56 11.49
N GLY A 239 10.37 -15.04 10.82
CA GLY A 239 11.63 -15.42 11.45
C GLY A 239 12.27 -14.28 12.24
N ALA A 240 12.49 -13.11 11.61
CA ALA A 240 13.11 -11.94 12.26
C ALA A 240 12.34 -11.48 13.51
N ILE A 241 11.02 -11.34 13.42
CA ILE A 241 10.21 -10.86 14.55
C ILE A 241 9.96 -11.95 15.60
N THR A 242 10.04 -13.24 15.24
CA THR A 242 10.11 -14.33 16.24
C THR A 242 11.42 -14.26 17.01
N MET A 243 12.56 -14.07 16.34
CA MET A 243 13.86 -13.91 17.03
C MET A 243 13.84 -12.72 17.99
N LEU A 244 13.23 -11.59 17.62
CA LEU A 244 13.02 -10.46 18.54
C LEU A 244 12.18 -10.86 19.75
N LEU A 245 11.09 -11.60 19.55
CA LEU A 245 10.23 -12.09 20.63
C LEU A 245 10.99 -13.02 21.58
N MET A 246 11.88 -13.87 21.04
CA MET A 246 12.74 -14.78 21.78
C MET A 246 13.77 -14.04 22.64
N ASP A 247 14.43 -13.03 22.08
CA ASP A 247 15.39 -12.18 22.81
C ASP A 247 14.69 -11.38 23.92
N ARG A 248 13.44 -10.94 23.70
CA ARG A 248 12.67 -10.19 24.69
C ARG A 248 12.16 -11.03 25.86
N ASN A 249 11.64 -12.23 25.58
CA ASN A 249 10.79 -12.96 26.55
C ASN A 249 11.36 -14.31 26.98
N PHE A 250 12.29 -14.89 26.24
CA PHE A 250 12.70 -16.29 26.43
C PHE A 250 14.21 -16.46 26.68
N GLY A 251 14.94 -15.38 26.91
CA GLY A 251 16.36 -15.41 27.29
C GLY A 251 17.32 -15.79 26.16
N PHE A 252 16.88 -15.67 24.91
CA PHE A 252 17.77 -15.78 23.75
C PHE A 252 18.62 -14.50 23.61
N ALA A 253 19.67 -14.60 22.80
CA ALA A 253 20.59 -13.50 22.54
C ALA A 253 21.00 -13.46 21.06
N PHE A 254 20.03 -13.56 20.15
CA PHE A 254 20.28 -13.48 18.70
C PHE A 254 20.90 -12.14 18.31
N PHE A 255 20.44 -11.04 18.93
CA PHE A 255 20.82 -9.68 18.59
C PHE A 255 21.51 -8.92 19.74
N ASP A 256 21.84 -9.60 20.84
CA ASP A 256 22.56 -9.01 21.98
C ASP A 256 24.05 -9.39 21.94
N PRO A 257 24.97 -8.43 21.70
CA PRO A 257 26.41 -8.68 21.74
C PRO A 257 26.91 -9.28 23.06
N ALA A 258 26.25 -9.01 24.19
CA ALA A 258 26.64 -9.58 25.48
C ALA A 258 26.49 -11.11 25.53
N GLY A 259 25.55 -11.66 24.75
CA GLY A 259 25.35 -13.10 24.55
C GLY A 259 26.00 -13.64 23.28
N GLY A 260 26.80 -12.83 22.56
CA GLY A 260 27.44 -13.19 21.29
C GLY A 260 26.59 -12.97 20.04
N GLY A 261 25.42 -12.32 20.17
CA GLY A 261 24.55 -11.95 19.05
C GLY A 261 25.01 -10.71 18.28
N ASP A 262 24.35 -10.43 17.15
CA ASP A 262 24.66 -9.29 16.28
C ASP A 262 23.39 -8.53 15.88
N PRO A 263 23.21 -7.26 16.29
CA PRO A 263 22.10 -6.42 15.85
C PRO A 263 22.02 -6.22 14.32
N VAL A 264 23.14 -6.29 13.60
CA VAL A 264 23.18 -6.13 12.14
C VAL A 264 22.58 -7.35 11.42
N LEU A 265 22.63 -8.53 12.04
CA LEU A 265 21.93 -9.73 11.56
C LEU A 265 20.43 -9.47 11.40
N TYR A 266 19.79 -8.83 12.39
CA TYR A 266 18.39 -8.45 12.29
C TYR A 266 18.12 -7.59 11.06
N GLN A 267 18.98 -6.60 10.79
CA GLN A 267 18.78 -5.69 9.67
C GLN A 267 18.86 -6.41 8.33
N HIS A 268 19.77 -7.38 8.16
CA HIS A 268 19.81 -8.18 6.94
C HIS A 268 18.52 -9.00 6.74
N ILE A 269 18.04 -9.68 7.79
CA ILE A 269 16.84 -10.53 7.70
C ILE A 269 15.59 -9.65 7.46
N LEU A 270 15.47 -8.55 8.21
CA LEU A 270 14.37 -7.59 8.08
C LEU A 270 14.34 -7.01 6.66
N TRP A 271 15.47 -6.51 6.14
CA TRP A 271 15.46 -5.89 4.82
C TRP A 271 15.33 -6.88 3.68
N PHE A 272 15.76 -8.14 3.86
CA PHE A 272 15.47 -9.20 2.90
C PHE A 272 13.97 -9.36 2.68
N PHE A 273 13.15 -9.16 3.71
CA PHE A 273 11.71 -8.97 3.57
C PHE A 273 11.35 -7.55 3.07
N GLY A 274 11.93 -6.53 3.69
CA GLY A 274 11.45 -5.14 3.60
C GLY A 274 11.60 -4.52 2.22
N HIS A 275 12.54 -4.97 1.38
CA HIS A 275 12.61 -4.47 0.00
C HIS A 275 11.63 -5.17 -0.96
N PRO A 276 11.47 -6.51 -0.95
CA PRO A 276 10.33 -7.15 -1.62
C PRO A 276 8.98 -6.54 -1.22
N GLU A 277 8.79 -6.17 0.05
CA GLU A 277 7.56 -5.55 0.56
C GLU A 277 7.18 -4.26 -0.18
N VAL A 278 8.15 -3.40 -0.49
CA VAL A 278 7.84 -2.16 -1.24
C VAL A 278 7.36 -2.47 -2.67
N TYR A 279 7.78 -3.60 -3.25
CA TYR A 279 7.25 -4.07 -4.54
C TYR A 279 5.90 -4.75 -4.41
N ILE A 280 5.66 -5.50 -3.33
CA ILE A 280 4.33 -6.05 -3.00
C ILE A 280 3.30 -4.92 -2.96
N ILE A 281 3.67 -3.77 -2.41
CA ILE A 281 2.83 -2.56 -2.39
C ILE A 281 2.56 -2.03 -3.80
N ILE A 282 3.59 -1.81 -4.62
CA ILE A 282 3.43 -1.00 -5.84
C ILE A 282 3.01 -1.81 -7.08
N LEU A 283 3.35 -3.10 -7.16
CA LEU A 283 3.06 -3.92 -8.33
C LEU A 283 1.57 -3.98 -8.67
N PRO A 284 0.64 -4.22 -7.73
CA PRO A 284 -0.80 -4.15 -8.02
C PRO A 284 -1.22 -2.77 -8.56
N GLY A 285 -0.62 -1.70 -8.03
CA GLY A 285 -0.82 -0.33 -8.50
C GLY A 285 -0.43 -0.15 -9.96
N PHE A 286 0.70 -0.72 -10.39
CA PHE A 286 1.10 -0.72 -11.81
C PHE A 286 0.07 -1.43 -12.71
N GLY A 287 -0.52 -2.51 -12.21
CA GLY A 287 -1.61 -3.22 -12.88
C GLY A 287 -2.84 -2.34 -13.09
N LEU A 288 -3.31 -1.69 -12.02
CA LEU A 288 -4.46 -0.77 -12.05
C LEU A 288 -4.22 0.39 -13.03
N ILE A 289 -3.05 1.02 -12.97
CA ILE A 289 -2.68 2.13 -13.84
C ILE A 289 -2.65 1.71 -15.31
N SER A 290 -2.19 0.49 -15.59
CA SER A 290 -2.19 -0.04 -16.96
C SER A 290 -3.61 -0.13 -17.52
N HIS A 291 -4.58 -0.60 -16.73
CA HIS A 291 -5.98 -0.69 -17.16
C HIS A 291 -6.58 0.70 -17.36
N VAL A 292 -6.40 1.59 -16.37
CA VAL A 292 -6.93 2.97 -16.43
C VAL A 292 -6.36 3.73 -17.64
N ILE A 293 -5.05 3.69 -17.85
CA ILE A 293 -4.42 4.40 -18.98
C ILE A 293 -4.90 3.85 -20.31
N ALA A 294 -5.00 2.52 -20.48
CA ALA A 294 -5.50 1.94 -21.74
C ALA A 294 -6.94 2.38 -22.03
N THR A 295 -7.83 2.27 -21.04
CA THR A 295 -9.24 2.65 -21.18
C THR A 295 -9.42 4.13 -21.54
N PHE A 296 -8.77 5.04 -20.82
CA PHE A 296 -8.97 6.48 -21.06
C PHE A 296 -8.07 7.07 -22.13
N SER A 297 -7.06 6.35 -22.61
CA SER A 297 -6.33 6.70 -23.85
C SER A 297 -7.03 6.16 -25.10
N ARG A 298 -8.06 5.31 -24.93
CA ARG A 298 -8.77 4.62 -26.01
C ARG A 298 -7.78 3.91 -26.95
N LYS A 299 -6.84 3.18 -26.35
CA LYS A 299 -5.77 2.49 -27.05
C LYS A 299 -5.31 1.29 -26.24
N PRO A 300 -5.04 0.12 -26.87
CA PRO A 300 -4.45 -1.01 -26.17
C PRO A 300 -3.10 -0.63 -25.59
N ILE A 301 -2.75 -1.29 -24.49
CA ILE A 301 -1.53 -1.01 -23.75
C ILE A 301 -0.28 -1.27 -24.61
N PHE A 302 0.64 -0.32 -24.65
CA PHE A 302 1.85 -0.41 -25.48
C PHE A 302 2.86 -1.39 -24.89
N GLY A 303 3.20 -2.44 -25.64
CA GLY A 303 4.22 -3.40 -25.22
C GLY A 303 3.76 -4.27 -24.06
N TYR A 304 2.60 -4.92 -24.19
CA TYR A 304 2.07 -5.86 -23.19
C TYR A 304 3.11 -6.88 -22.71
N LEU A 305 3.78 -7.60 -23.63
CA LEU A 305 4.81 -8.59 -23.28
C LEU A 305 5.99 -7.97 -22.51
N PRO A 306 6.63 -6.88 -23.00
CA PRO A 306 7.62 -6.13 -22.22
C PRO A 306 7.16 -5.76 -20.81
N MET A 307 5.90 -5.33 -20.63
CA MET A 307 5.40 -5.00 -19.29
C MET A 307 5.22 -6.21 -18.38
N VAL A 308 4.79 -7.36 -18.90
CA VAL A 308 4.73 -8.61 -18.13
C VAL A 308 6.14 -9.01 -17.68
N TRP A 309 7.11 -9.01 -18.60
CA TRP A 309 8.51 -9.32 -18.27
C TRP A 309 9.13 -8.32 -17.31
N ALA A 310 8.79 -7.03 -17.41
CA ALA A 310 9.23 -6.02 -16.46
C ALA A 310 8.67 -6.29 -15.04
N ILE A 311 7.40 -6.70 -14.91
CA ILE A 311 6.81 -7.07 -13.61
C ILE A 311 7.55 -8.28 -13.02
N ILE A 312 7.82 -9.31 -13.82
CA ILE A 312 8.56 -10.50 -13.39
C ILE A 312 10.00 -10.13 -12.98
N ALA A 313 10.70 -9.33 -13.79
CA ALA A 313 12.07 -8.91 -13.51
C ALA A 313 12.18 -8.10 -12.22
N ILE A 314 11.25 -7.16 -11.98
CA ILE A 314 11.16 -6.41 -10.72
C ILE A 314 10.94 -7.37 -9.55
N GLY A 315 10.04 -8.34 -9.69
CA GLY A 315 9.78 -9.33 -8.66
C GLY A 315 11.04 -10.15 -8.28
N VAL A 316 11.79 -10.64 -9.26
CA VAL A 316 13.01 -11.41 -9.01
C VAL A 316 14.12 -10.53 -8.45
N LEU A 317 14.38 -9.39 -9.07
CA LEU A 317 15.46 -8.48 -8.65
C LEU A 317 15.21 -7.86 -7.28
N GLY A 318 13.94 -7.76 -6.84
CA GLY A 318 13.58 -7.24 -5.52
C GLY A 318 14.21 -8.02 -4.35
N PHE A 319 14.60 -9.28 -4.56
CA PHE A 319 15.27 -10.10 -3.54
C PHE A 319 16.79 -9.93 -3.49
N VAL A 320 17.42 -9.17 -4.39
CA VAL A 320 18.89 -9.06 -4.47
C VAL A 320 19.43 -7.64 -4.27
N VAL A 321 18.60 -6.74 -3.74
CA VAL A 321 18.94 -5.32 -3.58
C VAL A 321 18.78 -4.80 -2.13
N TRP A 322 18.38 -5.66 -1.19
CA TRP A 322 17.91 -5.22 0.13
C TRP A 322 18.92 -4.42 0.95
N ALA A 323 20.23 -4.70 0.82
CA ALA A 323 21.24 -4.07 1.67
C ALA A 323 21.59 -2.63 1.24
N HIS A 324 20.94 -2.09 0.19
CA HIS A 324 20.98 -0.64 -0.07
C HIS A 324 20.35 0.19 1.06
N HIS A 325 19.56 -0.43 1.94
CA HIS A 325 19.04 0.20 3.16
C HIS A 325 20.06 0.20 4.31
N MET A 326 21.26 -0.34 4.08
CA MET A 326 22.25 -0.65 5.10
C MET A 326 23.65 -0.07 4.78
N TYR A 327 23.79 0.86 3.82
CA TYR A 327 25.11 1.38 3.43
C TYR A 327 25.92 2.00 4.59
N THR A 328 25.25 2.40 5.66
CA THR A 328 25.82 3.06 6.84
C THR A 328 26.12 2.12 8.02
N VAL A 329 25.85 0.82 7.90
CA VAL A 329 26.02 -0.14 9.03
C VAL A 329 27.42 -0.74 9.14
N GLY A 330 28.36 -0.31 8.29
CA GLY A 330 29.73 -0.84 8.27
C GLY A 330 29.95 -2.02 7.31
N MET A 331 29.09 -2.20 6.30
CA MET A 331 29.31 -3.19 5.23
C MET A 331 30.63 -2.96 4.48
N SER A 332 31.24 -4.02 3.96
CA SER A 332 32.46 -3.92 3.17
C SER A 332 32.21 -3.11 1.87
N LEU A 333 33.27 -2.53 1.31
CA LEU A 333 33.17 -1.76 0.06
C LEU A 333 32.61 -2.61 -1.09
N ASP A 334 33.03 -3.88 -1.19
CA ASP A 334 32.55 -4.79 -2.23
C ASP A 334 31.05 -5.09 -2.09
N GLN A 335 30.57 -5.28 -0.86
CA GLN A 335 29.13 -5.43 -0.60
C GLN A 335 28.37 -4.17 -1.01
N GLN A 336 28.83 -2.99 -0.61
CA GLN A 336 28.21 -1.72 -1.00
C GLN A 336 28.16 -1.55 -2.53
N ALA A 337 29.27 -1.85 -3.23
CA ALA A 337 29.36 -1.76 -4.68
C ALA A 337 28.39 -2.72 -5.39
N TYR A 338 28.29 -3.98 -4.93
CA TYR A 338 27.33 -4.95 -5.46
C TYR A 338 25.89 -4.43 -5.34
N PHE A 339 25.45 -4.07 -4.13
CA PHE A 339 24.08 -3.65 -3.89
C PHE A 339 23.74 -2.33 -4.59
N MET A 340 24.70 -1.42 -4.72
CA MET A 340 24.56 -0.20 -5.53
C MET A 340 24.28 -0.53 -6.99
N LEU A 341 25.08 -1.39 -7.62
CA LEU A 341 24.89 -1.78 -9.02
C LEU A 341 23.58 -2.55 -9.23
N ALA A 342 23.26 -3.51 -8.36
CA ALA A 342 22.02 -4.27 -8.43
C ALA A 342 20.78 -3.35 -8.33
N THR A 343 20.83 -2.34 -7.45
CA THR A 343 19.75 -1.34 -7.30
C THR A 343 19.64 -0.41 -8.51
N MET A 344 20.74 -0.10 -9.20
CA MET A 344 20.65 0.63 -10.48
C MET A 344 20.02 -0.23 -11.59
N VAL A 345 20.27 -1.53 -11.60
CA VAL A 345 19.70 -2.45 -12.60
C VAL A 345 18.18 -2.55 -12.49
N ILE A 346 17.61 -2.65 -11.27
CA ILE A 346 16.16 -2.77 -11.08
C ILE A 346 15.38 -1.50 -11.50
N ALA A 347 16.05 -0.36 -11.58
CA ALA A 347 15.43 0.87 -12.08
C ALA A 347 15.10 0.82 -13.58
N VAL A 348 15.81 0.00 -14.37
CA VAL A 348 15.59 -0.13 -15.81
C VAL A 348 14.21 -0.73 -16.15
N PRO A 349 13.82 -1.94 -15.66
CA PRO A 349 12.49 -2.47 -15.95
C PRO A 349 11.36 -1.58 -15.40
N THR A 350 11.60 -0.88 -14.28
CA THR A 350 10.66 0.11 -13.75
C THR A 350 10.47 1.29 -14.70
N GLY A 351 11.57 1.85 -15.22
CA GLY A 351 11.54 2.94 -16.21
C GLY A 351 10.89 2.54 -17.52
N VAL A 352 11.11 1.32 -18.00
CA VAL A 352 10.45 0.78 -19.21
C VAL A 352 8.93 0.85 -19.08
N LYS A 353 8.36 0.54 -17.91
CA LYS A 353 6.90 0.63 -17.69
C LYS A 353 6.39 2.08 -17.78
N VAL A 354 7.14 3.05 -17.23
CA VAL A 354 6.80 4.48 -17.35
C VAL A 354 6.74 4.91 -18.81
N PHE A 355 7.72 4.52 -19.62
CA PHE A 355 7.70 4.80 -21.05
C PHE A 355 6.58 4.08 -21.80
N SER A 356 6.27 2.83 -21.45
CA SER A 356 5.12 2.10 -22.02
C SER A 356 3.79 2.79 -21.75
N TRP A 357 3.57 3.32 -20.54
CA TRP A 357 2.36 4.08 -20.24
C TRP A 357 2.27 5.38 -21.06
N ILE A 358 3.38 6.11 -21.20
CA ILE A 358 3.44 7.31 -22.04
C ILE A 358 3.17 6.96 -23.52
N ALA A 359 3.77 5.89 -24.03
CA ALA A 359 3.54 5.41 -25.40
C ALA A 359 2.10 4.90 -25.63
N THR A 360 1.42 4.45 -24.58
CA THR A 360 -0.01 4.12 -24.63
C THR A 360 -0.86 5.37 -24.76
N MET A 361 -0.52 6.45 -24.05
CA MET A 361 -1.22 7.73 -24.19
C MET A 361 -0.95 8.38 -25.56
N TRP A 362 0.26 8.19 -26.10
CA TRP A 362 0.68 8.79 -27.36
C TRP A 362 -0.13 8.27 -28.56
N GLY A 363 -0.72 9.20 -29.31
CA GLY A 363 -1.57 8.91 -30.47
C GLY A 363 -2.93 8.32 -30.11
N GLY A 364 -3.28 8.23 -28.82
CA GLY A 364 -4.62 7.87 -28.36
C GLY A 364 -5.59 9.05 -28.35
N SER A 365 -6.83 8.80 -27.97
CA SER A 365 -7.87 9.82 -27.76
C SER A 365 -8.13 9.95 -26.25
N ILE A 366 -7.34 10.83 -25.61
CA ILE A 366 -7.27 10.92 -24.15
C ILE A 366 -8.51 11.60 -23.57
N GLU A 367 -9.22 10.90 -22.68
CA GLU A 367 -10.33 11.44 -21.92
C GLU A 367 -9.92 11.69 -20.46
N LEU A 368 -9.85 12.97 -20.06
CA LEU A 368 -9.44 13.39 -18.72
C LEU A 368 -10.57 13.27 -17.69
N LYS A 369 -11.04 12.04 -17.48
CA LYS A 369 -11.88 11.64 -16.34
C LYS A 369 -11.02 11.49 -15.09
N THR A 370 -11.68 11.49 -13.93
CA THR A 370 -11.04 11.41 -12.62
C THR A 370 -10.01 10.26 -12.51
N PRO A 371 -10.28 9.01 -12.94
CA PRO A 371 -9.30 7.94 -12.82
C PRO A 371 -8.04 8.22 -13.65
N MET A 372 -8.21 8.79 -14.85
CA MET A 372 -7.10 9.19 -15.71
C MET A 372 -6.25 10.31 -15.08
N LEU A 373 -6.87 11.26 -14.38
CA LEU A 373 -6.13 12.27 -13.62
C LEU A 373 -5.26 11.65 -12.53
N TRP A 374 -5.80 10.71 -11.75
CA TRP A 374 -5.02 9.96 -10.75
C TRP A 374 -3.89 9.17 -11.40
N ALA A 375 -4.10 8.60 -12.60
CA ALA A 375 -3.06 7.92 -13.34
C ALA A 375 -1.94 8.86 -13.82
N PHE A 376 -2.29 10.06 -14.32
CA PHE A 376 -1.31 11.10 -14.64
C PHE A 376 -0.53 11.56 -13.41
N GLY A 377 -1.24 11.82 -12.30
CA GLY A 377 -0.62 12.20 -11.03
C GLY A 377 0.35 11.13 -10.54
N PHE A 378 -0.04 9.84 -10.65
CA PHE A 378 0.84 8.71 -10.36
C PHE A 378 2.11 8.75 -11.22
N LEU A 379 2.01 8.87 -12.55
CA LEU A 379 3.19 8.89 -13.43
C LEU A 379 4.18 10.00 -13.05
N PHE A 380 3.67 11.20 -12.74
CA PHE A 380 4.49 12.32 -12.31
C PHE A 380 5.16 12.04 -10.94
N LEU A 381 4.37 11.74 -9.91
CA LEU A 381 4.86 11.56 -8.54
C LEU A 381 5.81 10.38 -8.43
N PHE A 382 5.48 9.27 -9.09
CA PHE A 382 6.30 8.07 -9.12
C PHE A 382 7.63 8.32 -9.83
N THR A 383 7.66 9.14 -10.88
CA THR A 383 8.91 9.52 -11.55
C THR A 383 9.77 10.42 -10.66
N VAL A 384 9.19 11.43 -10.00
CA VAL A 384 9.92 12.30 -9.04
C VAL A 384 10.54 11.45 -7.91
N GLY A 385 9.76 10.54 -7.33
CA GLY A 385 10.25 9.60 -6.32
C GLY A 385 11.30 8.63 -6.86
N GLY A 386 11.08 8.05 -8.04
CA GLY A 386 12.02 7.12 -8.66
C GLY A 386 13.40 7.74 -8.92
N VAL A 387 13.43 8.97 -9.44
CA VAL A 387 14.69 9.69 -9.71
C VAL A 387 15.47 9.97 -8.42
N THR A 388 14.80 10.31 -7.32
CA THR A 388 15.48 10.47 -6.01
C THR A 388 15.95 9.14 -5.42
N GLY A 389 15.31 8.03 -5.78
CA GLY A 389 15.77 6.67 -5.45
C GLY A 389 17.09 6.32 -6.14
N ILE A 390 17.30 6.78 -7.38
CA ILE A 390 18.59 6.63 -8.07
C ILE A 390 19.70 7.42 -7.36
N VAL A 391 19.37 8.56 -6.77
CA VAL A 391 20.34 9.31 -5.94
C VAL A 391 20.72 8.50 -4.70
N LEU A 392 19.73 7.90 -4.03
CA LEU A 392 19.94 7.09 -2.82
C LEU A 392 20.62 5.75 -3.09
N SER A 393 20.51 5.19 -4.29
CA SER A 393 21.24 3.97 -4.64
C SER A 393 22.75 4.18 -4.70
N GLN A 394 23.22 5.43 -4.84
CA GLN A 394 24.64 5.75 -4.83
C GLN A 394 25.17 5.76 -3.38
N ALA A 395 25.82 4.68 -2.94
CA ALA A 395 26.29 4.51 -1.56
C ALA A 395 27.16 5.68 -1.04
N ALA A 396 27.91 6.34 -1.93
CA ALA A 396 28.71 7.52 -1.59
C ALA A 396 27.85 8.74 -1.22
N VAL A 397 26.72 8.94 -1.91
CA VAL A 397 25.78 10.03 -1.66
C VAL A 397 24.84 9.68 -0.50
N ASP A 398 24.41 8.41 -0.42
CA ASP A 398 23.59 7.92 0.69
C ASP A 398 24.25 8.16 2.04
N ARG A 399 25.59 8.18 2.12
CA ARG A 399 26.31 8.54 3.36
C ARG A 399 25.82 9.85 3.99
N TYR A 400 25.40 10.82 3.18
CA TYR A 400 24.85 12.10 3.65
C TYR A 400 23.34 12.07 3.85
N TYR A 401 22.60 11.40 2.97
CA TYR A 401 21.13 11.41 3.01
C TYR A 401 20.50 10.34 3.89
N HIS A 402 21.24 9.29 4.23
CA HIS A 402 20.77 8.21 5.08
C HIS A 402 20.22 8.76 6.39
N ASP A 403 19.03 8.31 6.77
CA ASP A 403 18.32 8.77 7.96
C ASP A 403 18.05 10.28 8.05
N THR A 404 18.00 10.96 6.90
CA THR A 404 17.47 12.33 6.79
C THR A 404 16.06 12.37 6.21
N TYR A 405 15.42 13.54 6.24
CA TYR A 405 14.15 13.78 5.55
C TYR A 405 14.21 13.60 4.02
N TYR A 406 15.40 13.49 3.41
CA TYR A 406 15.51 13.19 1.98
C TYR A 406 14.99 11.78 1.66
N VAL A 407 15.34 10.81 2.50
CA VAL A 407 14.82 9.43 2.40
C VAL A 407 13.32 9.42 2.67
N VAL A 408 12.85 10.21 3.64
CA VAL A 408 11.42 10.37 3.94
C VAL A 408 10.65 10.89 2.74
N ALA A 409 11.15 11.95 2.10
CA ALA A 409 10.57 12.50 0.89
C ALA A 409 10.53 11.46 -0.24
N HIS A 410 11.67 10.81 -0.52
CA HIS A 410 11.79 9.79 -1.55
C HIS A 410 10.72 8.70 -1.44
N PHE A 411 10.63 8.02 -0.29
CA PHE A 411 9.70 6.89 -0.16
C PHE A 411 8.24 7.36 -0.13
N HIS A 412 7.96 8.56 0.40
CA HIS A 412 6.59 9.09 0.33
C HIS A 412 6.18 9.38 -1.12
N TYR A 413 7.09 9.83 -1.99
CA TYR A 413 6.78 9.99 -3.42
C TYR A 413 6.56 8.65 -4.14
N VAL A 414 7.53 7.73 -4.05
CA VAL A 414 7.52 6.52 -4.89
C VAL A 414 6.60 5.41 -4.36
N MET A 415 6.49 5.28 -3.04
CA MET A 415 5.75 4.18 -2.40
C MET A 415 4.43 4.67 -1.81
N SER A 416 4.44 5.65 -0.91
CA SER A 416 3.21 6.09 -0.24
C SER A 416 2.22 6.72 -1.21
N LEU A 417 2.62 7.82 -1.87
CA LEU A 417 1.81 8.49 -2.89
C LEU A 417 1.65 7.63 -4.14
N GLY A 418 2.71 6.89 -4.53
CA GLY A 418 2.63 5.91 -5.61
C GLY A 418 1.45 4.96 -5.41
N ALA A 419 1.38 4.29 -4.27
CA ALA A 419 0.29 3.37 -3.98
C ALA A 419 -1.05 4.08 -3.76
N VAL A 420 -1.09 5.17 -2.98
CA VAL A 420 -2.33 5.91 -2.68
C VAL A 420 -3.00 6.45 -3.96
N PHE A 421 -2.22 6.99 -4.91
CA PHE A 421 -2.77 7.47 -6.17
C PHE A 421 -3.32 6.33 -7.02
N THR A 422 -2.69 5.14 -6.99
CA THR A 422 -3.20 3.96 -7.69
C THR A 422 -4.47 3.41 -7.02
N ILE A 423 -4.56 3.48 -5.69
CA ILE A 423 -5.77 3.13 -4.94
C ILE A 423 -6.90 4.06 -5.35
N PHE A 424 -6.70 5.38 -5.33
CA PHE A 424 -7.75 6.31 -5.74
C PHE A 424 -8.12 6.16 -7.22
N ALA A 425 -7.14 5.96 -8.12
CA ALA A 425 -7.42 5.62 -9.51
C ALA A 425 -8.33 4.38 -9.60
N GLY A 426 -8.00 3.31 -8.88
CA GLY A 426 -8.79 2.09 -8.79
C GLY A 426 -10.19 2.30 -8.21
N ILE A 427 -10.32 3.08 -7.13
CA ILE A 427 -11.61 3.39 -6.51
C ILE A 427 -12.48 4.13 -7.51
N TYR A 428 -12.02 5.23 -8.09
CA TYR A 428 -12.83 5.98 -9.06
C TYR A 428 -13.10 5.16 -10.34
N PHE A 429 -12.20 4.29 -10.77
CA PHE A 429 -12.41 3.45 -11.95
C PHE A 429 -13.45 2.34 -11.71
N TYR A 430 -13.37 1.67 -10.56
CA TYR A 430 -14.16 0.47 -10.27
C TYR A 430 -15.37 0.70 -9.34
N LEU A 431 -15.51 1.87 -8.70
CA LEU A 431 -16.67 2.17 -7.85
C LEU A 431 -18.02 1.98 -8.57
N PRO A 432 -18.19 2.36 -9.86
CA PRO A 432 -19.39 2.05 -10.62
C PRO A 432 -19.67 0.55 -10.71
N LYS A 433 -18.62 -0.25 -10.92
CA LYS A 433 -18.71 -1.72 -10.97
C LYS A 433 -19.03 -2.32 -9.61
N MET A 434 -18.39 -1.87 -8.53
CA MET A 434 -18.60 -2.45 -7.20
C MET A 434 -19.94 -2.06 -6.57
N SER A 435 -20.44 -0.85 -6.83
CA SER A 435 -21.62 -0.30 -6.12
C SER A 435 -22.86 -0.10 -7.00
N GLY A 436 -22.73 -0.19 -8.32
CA GLY A 436 -23.80 0.18 -9.25
C GLY A 436 -24.12 1.69 -9.26
N ARG A 437 -23.26 2.53 -8.68
CA ARG A 437 -23.44 3.98 -8.60
C ARG A 437 -22.22 4.75 -9.10
N MET A 438 -22.48 5.82 -9.84
CA MET A 438 -21.47 6.72 -10.39
C MET A 438 -21.23 7.89 -9.43
N TYR A 439 -19.96 8.23 -9.24
CA TYR A 439 -19.55 9.40 -8.47
C TYR A 439 -19.73 10.68 -9.29
N PRO A 440 -19.85 11.86 -8.65
CA PRO A 440 -19.95 13.11 -9.39
C PRO A 440 -18.56 13.54 -9.86
N GLU A 441 -18.37 13.64 -11.17
CA GLU A 441 -17.06 13.89 -11.81
C GLU A 441 -16.36 15.14 -11.26
N TRP A 442 -17.10 16.23 -11.01
CA TRP A 442 -16.53 17.47 -10.48
C TRP A 442 -15.88 17.27 -9.10
N ALA A 443 -16.46 16.42 -8.25
CA ALA A 443 -15.95 16.15 -6.91
C ALA A 443 -14.72 15.24 -6.99
N GLY A 444 -14.71 14.25 -7.89
CA GLY A 444 -13.52 13.44 -8.18
C GLY A 444 -12.33 14.29 -8.60
N LYS A 445 -12.55 15.26 -9.50
CA LYS A 445 -11.54 16.22 -9.94
C LYS A 445 -11.06 17.15 -8.83
N LEU A 446 -11.97 17.65 -7.99
CA LEU A 446 -11.61 18.50 -6.85
C LEU A 446 -10.75 17.74 -5.83
N HIS A 447 -11.14 16.50 -5.50
CA HIS A 447 -10.35 15.62 -4.63
C HIS A 447 -8.94 15.42 -5.21
N PHE A 448 -8.84 15.09 -6.50
CA PHE A 448 -7.55 14.94 -7.18
C PHE A 448 -6.66 16.18 -7.04
N TRP A 449 -7.16 17.37 -7.41
CA TRP A 449 -6.33 18.57 -7.40
C TRP A 449 -5.90 18.98 -5.99
N ALA A 450 -6.81 18.88 -5.01
CA ALA A 450 -6.47 19.17 -3.62
C ALA A 450 -5.39 18.20 -3.09
N MET A 451 -5.54 16.89 -3.35
CA MET A 451 -4.57 15.88 -2.93
C MET A 451 -3.23 16.02 -3.66
N PHE A 452 -3.25 16.30 -4.97
CA PHE A 452 -2.04 16.46 -5.78
C PHE A 452 -1.21 17.66 -5.33
N VAL A 453 -1.86 18.81 -5.13
CA VAL A 453 -1.18 20.02 -4.64
C VAL A 453 -0.72 19.83 -3.19
N GLY A 454 -1.60 19.35 -2.31
CA GLY A 454 -1.27 19.11 -0.90
C GLY A 454 -0.09 18.16 -0.73
N SER A 455 -0.07 17.05 -1.47
CA SER A 455 0.99 16.05 -1.35
C SER A 455 2.35 16.58 -1.83
N ASN A 456 2.38 17.33 -2.93
CA ASN A 456 3.63 17.97 -3.37
C ASN A 456 4.11 19.03 -2.39
N LEU A 457 3.20 19.87 -1.87
CA LEU A 457 3.55 20.83 -0.82
C LEU A 457 4.02 20.16 0.47
N THR A 458 3.54 18.95 0.77
CA THR A 458 3.97 18.18 1.94
C THR A 458 5.39 17.65 1.77
N PHE A 459 5.65 16.91 0.69
CA PHE A 459 6.85 16.08 0.59
C PHE A 459 7.96 16.70 -0.24
N PHE A 460 7.67 17.62 -1.18
CA PHE A 460 8.74 18.26 -1.94
C PHE A 460 9.68 19.08 -1.04
N PRO A 461 9.19 19.90 -0.08
CA PRO A 461 10.05 20.60 0.87
C PRO A 461 10.94 19.70 1.72
N GLN A 462 10.53 18.44 1.94
CA GLN A 462 11.31 17.49 2.73
C GLN A 462 12.62 17.07 2.04
N HIS A 463 12.71 17.16 0.71
CA HIS A 463 14.00 17.02 0.03
C HIS A 463 14.97 18.13 0.43
N PHE A 464 14.49 19.37 0.60
CA PHE A 464 15.33 20.48 1.05
C PHE A 464 15.74 20.30 2.51
N LEU A 465 14.81 19.89 3.38
CA LEU A 465 15.10 19.54 4.77
C LEU A 465 16.20 18.48 4.88
N GLY A 466 16.07 17.39 4.12
CA GLY A 466 17.08 16.34 4.10
C GLY A 466 18.43 16.78 3.54
N ARG A 467 18.44 17.64 2.51
CA ARG A 467 19.67 18.25 1.96
C ARG A 467 20.36 19.22 2.92
N GLN A 468 19.60 19.83 3.82
CA GLN A 468 20.14 20.64 4.90
C GLN A 468 20.53 19.80 6.13
N GLY A 469 20.35 18.48 6.09
CA GLY A 469 20.76 17.56 7.15
C GLY A 469 19.73 17.34 8.26
N MET A 470 18.44 17.65 8.05
CA MET A 470 17.40 17.37 9.05
C MET A 470 17.22 15.84 9.20
N PRO A 471 17.50 15.25 10.38
CA PRO A 471 17.35 13.81 10.59
C PRO A 471 15.88 13.39 10.65
N ARG A 472 15.58 12.14 10.29
CA ARG A 472 14.26 11.53 10.50
C ARG A 472 14.03 11.22 11.99
N ARG A 473 12.76 11.10 12.39
CA ARG A 473 12.32 10.65 13.73
C ARG A 473 12.68 11.61 14.88
N TYR A 474 12.78 12.90 14.59
CA TYR A 474 13.00 13.93 15.61
C TYR A 474 11.69 14.64 15.92
N ILE A 475 11.38 14.77 17.22
CA ILE A 475 10.21 15.52 17.72
C ILE A 475 10.37 17.03 17.54
N ASP A 476 11.61 17.52 17.58
CA ASP A 476 11.95 18.94 17.49
C ASP A 476 13.16 19.15 16.59
N TYR A 477 13.35 20.37 16.09
CA TYR A 477 14.38 20.69 15.11
C TYR A 477 14.95 22.11 15.27
N PRO A 478 16.21 22.34 14.85
CA PRO A 478 16.79 23.67 14.78
C PRO A 478 15.98 24.66 13.93
N GLU A 479 15.89 25.92 14.38
CA GLU A 479 15.15 27.03 13.72
C GLU A 479 15.42 27.15 12.21
N ALA A 480 16.63 26.85 11.75
CA ALA A 480 17.02 26.91 10.34
C ALA A 480 16.16 26.00 9.42
N PHE A 481 15.47 25.00 9.97
CA PHE A 481 14.57 24.11 9.24
C PHE A 481 13.11 24.58 9.23
N ALA A 482 12.76 25.65 9.95
CA ALA A 482 11.37 26.08 10.17
C ALA A 482 10.62 26.35 8.86
N TYR A 483 11.25 27.06 7.91
CA TYR A 483 10.59 27.47 6.67
C TYR A 483 10.00 26.28 5.88
N TRP A 484 10.81 25.24 5.64
CA TRP A 484 10.35 24.08 4.87
C TRP A 484 9.42 23.16 5.67
N ASN A 485 9.59 23.11 6.99
CA ASN A 485 8.65 22.42 7.86
C ASN A 485 7.27 23.07 7.85
N GLN A 486 7.18 24.40 7.87
CA GLN A 486 5.90 25.11 7.79
C GLN A 486 5.15 24.75 6.49
N TRP A 487 5.82 24.81 5.34
CA TRP A 487 5.22 24.43 4.05
C TRP A 487 4.82 22.95 3.99
N SER A 488 5.66 22.06 4.51
CA SER A 488 5.37 20.63 4.62
C SER A 488 4.10 20.37 5.46
N SER A 489 3.91 21.09 6.57
CA SER A 489 2.71 20.97 7.40
C SER A 489 1.45 21.53 6.73
N ILE A 490 1.55 22.69 6.07
CA ILE A 490 0.43 23.27 5.31
C ILE A 490 -0.03 22.31 4.20
N GLY A 491 0.92 21.71 3.48
CA GLY A 491 0.63 20.67 2.48
C GLY A 491 -0.13 19.50 3.10
N ALA A 492 0.31 19.02 4.26
CA ALA A 492 -0.30 17.87 4.92
C ALA A 492 -1.76 18.16 5.35
N PHE A 493 -2.03 19.37 5.85
CA PHE A 493 -3.39 19.79 6.20
C PHE A 493 -4.29 19.87 4.97
N LEU A 494 -3.78 20.37 3.83
CA LEU A 494 -4.53 20.36 2.58
C LEU A 494 -4.82 18.93 2.09
N SER A 495 -3.83 18.04 2.14
CA SER A 495 -4.01 16.62 1.81
C SER A 495 -5.05 15.94 2.71
N PHE A 496 -5.03 16.21 4.02
CA PHE A 496 -6.03 15.67 4.94
C PHE A 496 -7.42 16.22 4.70
N ALA A 497 -7.57 17.52 4.45
CA ALA A 497 -8.85 18.09 4.04
C ALA A 497 -9.39 17.43 2.77
N SER A 498 -8.51 17.13 1.80
CA SER A 498 -8.88 16.41 0.59
C SER A 498 -9.32 14.97 0.88
N PHE A 499 -8.71 14.31 1.87
CA PHE A 499 -9.06 12.95 2.28
C PHE A 499 -10.39 12.89 3.05
N LEU A 500 -10.67 13.88 3.90
CA LEU A 500 -11.99 14.05 4.51
C LEU A 500 -13.08 14.28 3.45
N PHE A 501 -12.77 15.13 2.47
CA PHE A 501 -13.66 15.37 1.33
C PHE A 501 -13.93 14.09 0.53
N PHE A 502 -12.91 13.25 0.32
CA PHE A 502 -13.06 11.93 -0.32
C PHE A 502 -14.08 11.02 0.39
N PHE A 503 -14.03 10.92 1.73
CA PHE A 503 -15.05 10.16 2.47
C PHE A 503 -16.46 10.72 2.24
N GLY A 504 -16.59 12.05 2.18
CA GLY A 504 -17.83 12.71 1.78
C GLY A 504 -18.29 12.33 0.36
N VAL A 505 -17.38 12.28 -0.61
CA VAL A 505 -17.67 11.84 -1.99
C VAL A 505 -18.13 10.39 -2.02
N ILE A 506 -17.49 9.49 -1.27
CA ILE A 506 -17.89 8.08 -1.19
C ILE A 506 -19.27 7.95 -0.54
N ALA A 507 -19.50 8.60 0.60
CA ALA A 507 -20.80 8.57 1.28
C ALA A 507 -21.93 9.10 0.39
N TRP A 508 -21.70 10.21 -0.32
CA TRP A 508 -22.66 10.74 -1.29
C TRP A 508 -22.88 9.78 -2.46
N THR A 509 -21.82 9.18 -3.00
CA THR A 509 -21.93 8.27 -4.15
C THR A 509 -22.73 7.02 -3.80
N LEU A 510 -22.46 6.39 -2.66
CA LEU A 510 -23.14 5.18 -2.23
C LEU A 510 -24.63 5.40 -1.90
N THR A 511 -24.99 6.59 -1.43
CA THR A 511 -26.37 6.90 -1.02
C THR A 511 -27.19 7.56 -2.15
N ARG A 512 -26.59 8.45 -2.93
CA ARG A 512 -27.27 9.34 -3.89
C ARG A 512 -26.64 9.37 -5.29
N GLY A 513 -25.53 8.66 -5.52
CA GLY A 513 -24.88 8.60 -6.82
C GLY A 513 -25.80 8.08 -7.93
N ALA A 514 -25.61 8.57 -9.15
CA ALA A 514 -26.43 8.18 -10.28
C ALA A 514 -26.33 6.66 -10.52
N LYS A 515 -27.47 6.00 -10.74
CA LYS A 515 -27.48 4.55 -10.99
C LYS A 515 -26.78 4.24 -12.31
N VAL A 516 -25.92 3.23 -12.28
CA VAL A 516 -25.22 2.73 -13.46
C VAL A 516 -26.09 1.65 -14.11
N THR A 517 -26.50 1.88 -15.36
CA THR A 517 -27.37 0.95 -16.11
C THR A 517 -26.62 0.11 -17.14
N ALA A 518 -25.43 0.55 -17.55
CA ALA A 518 -24.58 -0.19 -18.49
C ALA A 518 -23.65 -1.16 -17.75
N THR A 519 -23.37 -2.31 -18.37
CA THR A 519 -22.35 -3.26 -17.90
C THR A 519 -20.95 -2.64 -17.96
N ASN A 520 -20.67 -1.89 -19.02
CA ASN A 520 -19.49 -1.08 -19.21
C ASN A 520 -19.87 0.42 -19.23
N PRO A 521 -19.65 1.15 -18.13
CA PRO A 521 -19.97 2.58 -18.04
C PRO A 521 -18.88 3.49 -18.62
N TRP A 522 -17.76 2.94 -19.11
CA TRP A 522 -16.62 3.71 -19.60
C TRP A 522 -16.62 3.82 -21.13
N ASN A 523 -15.99 2.86 -21.81
CA ASN A 523 -15.89 2.76 -23.26
C ASN A 523 -15.38 1.36 -23.65
N GLU A 524 -15.33 1.06 -24.94
CA GLU A 524 -14.93 -0.22 -25.52
C GLU A 524 -13.49 -0.67 -25.21
N TYR A 525 -12.61 0.25 -24.79
CA TYR A 525 -11.23 -0.03 -24.36
C TYR A 525 -11.12 -0.34 -22.86
N ALA A 526 -12.24 -0.32 -22.12
CA ALA A 526 -12.39 -1.14 -20.91
C ALA A 526 -12.77 -2.55 -21.37
N ASP A 527 -11.78 -3.30 -21.84
CA ASP A 527 -11.95 -4.50 -22.65
C ASP A 527 -11.80 -5.82 -21.87
N THR A 528 -11.61 -5.76 -20.56
CA THR A 528 -11.49 -6.91 -19.65
C THR A 528 -12.85 -7.44 -19.17
N LEU A 529 -12.87 -8.69 -18.69
CA LEU A 529 -14.09 -9.46 -18.42
C LEU A 529 -15.02 -8.88 -17.35
N GLU A 530 -14.52 -8.12 -16.38
CA GLU A 530 -15.37 -7.48 -15.38
C GLU A 530 -16.38 -6.50 -16.00
N TRP A 531 -16.07 -5.96 -17.18
CA TRP A 531 -16.92 -5.02 -17.92
C TRP A 531 -18.00 -5.71 -18.77
N THR A 532 -17.95 -7.04 -18.91
CA THR A 532 -19.03 -7.82 -19.55
C THR A 532 -20.17 -8.13 -18.59
N LEU A 533 -19.91 -8.03 -17.28
CA LEU A 533 -20.88 -8.30 -16.22
C LEU A 533 -21.74 -7.07 -15.86
N PRO A 534 -22.90 -7.25 -15.21
CA PRO A 534 -23.69 -6.15 -14.63
C PRO A 534 -22.92 -5.28 -13.61
N CYS A 535 -23.53 -4.14 -13.23
CA CYS A 535 -23.02 -3.23 -12.20
C CYS A 535 -24.06 -3.10 -11.06
N PRO A 536 -23.89 -3.74 -9.90
CA PRO A 536 -22.79 -4.65 -9.52
C PRO A 536 -22.89 -6.05 -10.17
N PRO A 537 -21.78 -6.81 -10.23
CA PRO A 537 -21.81 -8.20 -10.67
C PRO A 537 -22.73 -9.07 -9.80
N PRO A 538 -23.38 -10.09 -10.37
CA PRO A 538 -24.14 -11.07 -9.60
C PRO A 538 -23.25 -11.84 -8.62
N GLU A 539 -23.86 -12.46 -7.59
CA GLU A 539 -23.13 -13.24 -6.60
C GLU A 539 -22.33 -14.39 -7.24
N HIS A 540 -23.00 -15.15 -8.11
CA HIS A 540 -22.39 -16.13 -9.01
C HIS A 540 -22.09 -15.49 -10.36
N THR A 541 -20.81 -15.40 -10.70
CA THR A 541 -20.34 -14.87 -11.99
C THR A 541 -19.98 -16.01 -12.93
N PHE A 542 -20.17 -15.80 -14.24
CA PHE A 542 -19.81 -16.78 -15.29
C PHE A 542 -20.45 -18.17 -15.12
N GLU A 543 -21.75 -18.23 -14.81
CA GLU A 543 -22.53 -19.49 -14.86
C GLU A 543 -22.36 -20.18 -16.23
N ILE A 544 -22.28 -19.37 -17.28
CA ILE A 544 -21.76 -19.76 -18.58
C ILE A 544 -20.36 -19.16 -18.68
N LEU A 545 -19.37 -20.02 -18.95
CA LEU A 545 -17.98 -19.59 -19.08
C LEU A 545 -17.83 -18.59 -20.26
N PRO A 546 -17.03 -17.53 -20.08
CA PRO A 546 -16.86 -16.51 -21.11
C PRO A 546 -16.16 -17.09 -22.34
N LYS A 547 -16.61 -16.71 -23.52
CA LYS A 547 -15.98 -17.10 -24.79
C LYS A 547 -14.74 -16.26 -25.05
N GLN A 548 -13.81 -16.78 -25.86
CA GLN A 548 -12.57 -16.07 -26.22
C GLN A 548 -12.84 -14.68 -26.84
N GLU A 549 -13.88 -14.54 -27.65
CA GLU A 549 -14.28 -13.28 -28.29
C GLU A 549 -14.65 -12.16 -27.29
N GLU A 550 -14.95 -12.49 -26.04
CA GLU A 550 -15.32 -11.51 -25.02
C GLU A 550 -14.10 -10.79 -24.40
N TRP A 551 -12.92 -11.42 -24.43
CA TRP A 551 -11.71 -10.94 -23.75
C TRP A 551 -10.45 -10.88 -24.63
N ASP A 552 -10.46 -11.48 -25.82
CA ASP A 552 -9.37 -11.44 -26.81
C ASP A 552 -9.82 -10.67 -28.06
N LYS A 553 -10.05 -9.37 -27.89
CA LYS A 553 -10.55 -8.51 -28.97
C LYS A 553 -9.39 -8.06 -29.87
N PRO A 554 -9.46 -8.27 -31.20
CA PRO A 554 -8.49 -7.69 -32.12
C PRO A 554 -8.67 -6.17 -32.15
N HIS A 555 -7.73 -5.44 -31.58
CA HIS A 555 -7.65 -3.99 -31.73
C HIS A 555 -6.97 -3.67 -33.06
N HIS A 556 -7.76 -3.19 -34.03
CA HIS A 556 -7.28 -2.77 -35.37
C HIS A 556 -6.64 -1.39 -35.37
#